data_AF-A0A0F9M9T5-F1
#
_entry.id   AF-A0A0F9M9T5-F1
#
_cell.length_a   1.000
_cell.length_b   1.000
_cell.length_c   1.000
_cell.angle_alpha   90.00
_cell.angle_beta   90.00
_cell.angle_gamma   90.00
#
_symmetry.space_group_name_H-M   'P 1'
#
loop_
_entity.id
_entity.type
_entity.pdbx_description
1 polymer ?
#
loop_
_entity_poly.entity_id
_entity_poly.type
_entity_poly.pdbx_seq_one_letter_code
_entity_poly.pdbx_strand_id
1 'polypeptide(L)'
;MAILIIDESRCSMPLPLRFLILSDPRSGTMMLADAIDEHPCVRLYNLYASNPDNPRIHHKNWEKFQREIAPGVTHRGTTMHRVGDGWIKSLSPISSKDFWAMVADHHDKYVCLHRENILRRFLSKKVGVILRGYGVHSPREKDPGPIRISIQELMEFIEDTKMLWEKINHNFPDRLVVTYEKLSTDWNNKLRQIQAYLGLPQTEIQPVTYRQENRPLVNAIENYQEIYSYLSNRDLGSWLN
;
A
#
# COMPACT_ATOMS: atom_id res chain seq x y z
N MET A 1 0.59 -35.97 45.28
CA MET A 1 1.03 -34.64 44.82
C MET A 1 1.90 -34.87 43.59
N ALA A 2 1.31 -34.77 42.40
CA ALA A 2 2.02 -35.04 41.14
C ALA A 2 2.69 -33.74 40.69
N ILE A 3 4.02 -33.76 40.62
CA ILE A 3 4.82 -32.67 40.07
C ILE A 3 4.71 -32.79 38.55
N LEU A 4 3.98 -31.87 37.92
CA LEU A 4 4.00 -31.67 36.48
C LEU A 4 5.38 -31.12 36.10
N ILE A 5 6.22 -32.00 35.56
CA ILE A 5 7.44 -31.61 34.85
C ILE A 5 6.97 -30.91 33.57
N ILE A 6 7.14 -29.59 33.52
CA ILE A 6 6.93 -28.81 32.31
C ILE A 6 8.07 -29.18 31.36
N ASP A 7 7.73 -29.89 30.31
CA ASP A 7 8.64 -30.22 29.23
C ASP A 7 9.06 -28.94 28.49
N GLU A 8 10.28 -28.46 28.76
CA GLU A 8 10.91 -27.31 28.11
C GLU A 8 11.34 -27.59 26.66
N SER A 9 11.06 -28.78 26.11
CA SER A 9 11.37 -29.15 24.72
C SER A 9 10.28 -28.76 23.71
N ARG A 10 9.46 -27.74 24.00
CA ARG A 10 8.77 -27.01 22.92
C ARG A 10 9.80 -26.20 22.16
N CYS A 11 10.45 -26.85 21.20
CA CYS A 11 11.21 -26.21 20.13
C CYS A 11 10.39 -25.00 19.67
N SER A 12 10.84 -23.79 20.00
CA SER A 12 10.12 -22.57 19.70
C SER A 12 10.05 -22.49 18.18
N MET A 13 8.86 -22.72 17.63
CA MET A 13 8.61 -22.47 16.21
C MET A 13 9.13 -21.05 15.91
N PRO A 14 9.95 -20.87 14.86
CA PRO A 14 10.49 -19.56 14.56
C PRO A 14 9.33 -18.57 14.43
N LEU A 15 9.49 -17.39 15.02
CA LEU A 15 8.46 -16.35 14.93
C LEU A 15 8.15 -16.08 13.44
N PRO A 16 6.87 -15.90 13.08
CA PRO A 16 6.50 -15.60 11.70
C PRO A 16 7.23 -14.36 11.19
N LEU A 17 7.72 -14.42 9.95
CA LEU A 17 8.32 -13.27 9.27
C LEU A 17 7.32 -12.13 9.21
N ARG A 18 7.74 -10.93 9.61
CA ARG A 18 6.93 -9.71 9.57
C ARG A 18 7.30 -8.92 8.34
N PHE A 19 6.33 -8.55 7.51
CA PHE A 19 6.59 -7.71 6.34
C PHE A 19 5.62 -6.54 6.22
N LEU A 20 6.07 -5.50 5.53
CA LEU A 20 5.29 -4.29 5.31
C LEU A 20 5.15 -4.02 3.82
N ILE A 21 3.92 -3.78 3.37
CA ILE A 21 3.62 -3.25 2.04
C ILE A 21 3.45 -1.73 2.16
N LEU A 22 4.49 -1.00 1.78
CA LEU A 22 4.54 0.45 1.71
C LEU A 22 4.04 0.93 0.35
N SER A 23 3.23 1.98 0.30
CA SER A 23 2.72 2.49 -0.97
C SER A 23 2.23 3.93 -0.91
N ASP A 24 2.17 4.57 -2.08
CA ASP A 24 1.32 5.75 -2.24
C ASP A 24 -0.17 5.36 -2.20
N PRO A 25 -1.05 6.26 -1.74
CA PRO A 25 -2.48 6.06 -1.91
C PRO A 25 -2.82 5.84 -3.38
N ARG A 26 -3.72 4.88 -3.64
CA ARG A 26 -4.25 4.58 -4.98
C ARG A 26 -3.23 3.95 -5.95
N SER A 27 -2.19 3.31 -5.41
CA SER A 27 -1.20 2.54 -6.18
C SER A 27 -1.53 1.05 -6.35
N GLY A 28 -2.73 0.61 -5.95
CA GLY A 28 -3.13 -0.81 -6.06
C GLY A 28 -2.75 -1.67 -4.85
N THR A 29 -2.49 -1.06 -3.71
CA THR A 29 -2.07 -1.76 -2.49
C THR A 29 -3.10 -2.77 -1.99
N MET A 30 -4.40 -2.45 -2.08
CA MET A 30 -5.44 -3.43 -1.76
C MET A 30 -5.41 -4.62 -2.71
N MET A 31 -5.29 -4.38 -4.01
CA MET A 31 -5.20 -5.45 -4.99
C MET A 31 -4.04 -6.41 -4.66
N LEU A 32 -2.88 -5.87 -4.30
CA LEU A 32 -1.73 -6.67 -3.91
C LEU A 32 -1.92 -7.35 -2.54
N ALA A 33 -2.44 -6.61 -1.56
CA ALA A 33 -2.66 -7.11 -0.21
C ALA A 33 -3.68 -8.26 -0.21
N ASP A 34 -4.87 -8.02 -0.75
CA ASP A 34 -5.94 -9.02 -0.80
C ASP A 34 -5.48 -10.28 -1.53
N ALA A 35 -4.74 -10.14 -2.63
CA ALA A 35 -4.13 -11.29 -3.29
C ALA A 35 -3.14 -12.03 -2.38
N ILE A 36 -2.16 -11.33 -1.79
CA ILE A 36 -1.15 -11.96 -0.94
C ILE A 36 -1.77 -12.65 0.29
N ASP A 37 -2.89 -12.14 0.83
CA ASP A 37 -3.61 -12.75 1.96
C ASP A 37 -4.27 -14.09 1.59
N GLU A 38 -4.48 -14.38 0.29
CA GLU A 38 -4.93 -15.70 -0.17
C GLU A 38 -3.82 -16.77 -0.12
N HIS A 39 -2.56 -16.37 0.12
CA HIS A 39 -1.49 -17.35 0.27
C HIS A 39 -1.67 -18.15 1.58
N PRO A 40 -1.65 -19.50 1.56
CA PRO A 40 -1.93 -20.34 2.74
C PRO A 40 -0.97 -20.20 3.93
N CYS A 41 0.09 -19.39 3.77
CA CYS A 41 1.14 -19.19 4.77
C CYS A 41 1.21 -17.74 5.24
N VAL A 42 0.37 -16.87 4.68
CA VAL A 42 0.38 -15.43 4.93
C VAL A 42 -0.88 -15.06 5.70
N ARG A 43 -0.73 -14.08 6.59
CA ARG A 43 -1.85 -13.32 7.12
C ARG A 43 -1.56 -11.83 7.04
N LEU A 44 -2.42 -11.09 6.37
CA LEU A 44 -2.37 -9.63 6.32
C LEU A 44 -3.33 -9.01 7.33
N TYR A 45 -2.74 -8.20 8.20
CA TYR A 45 -3.45 -7.37 9.15
C TYR A 45 -3.55 -5.98 8.55
N ASN A 46 -4.46 -5.78 7.59
CA ASN A 46 -4.61 -4.53 6.84
C ASN A 46 -4.55 -3.27 7.74
N LEU A 47 -3.37 -2.66 7.88
CA LEU A 47 -3.16 -1.40 8.58
C LEU A 47 -3.28 -0.29 7.56
N TYR A 48 -4.52 0.13 7.32
CA TYR A 48 -4.75 1.33 6.54
C TYR A 48 -4.27 2.57 7.32
N ALA A 49 -2.98 2.83 7.45
CA ALA A 49 -2.43 3.97 8.19
C ALA A 49 -2.80 5.36 7.59
N SER A 50 -3.84 5.44 6.75
CA SER A 50 -4.20 6.64 5.99
C SER A 50 -5.63 7.12 6.19
N ASN A 51 -6.38 6.65 7.19
CA ASN A 51 -7.66 7.30 7.52
C ASN A 51 -7.57 8.11 8.82
N PRO A 52 -7.18 9.41 8.78
CA PRO A 52 -7.32 10.31 9.93
C PRO A 52 -8.73 10.35 10.49
N ASP A 53 -9.74 9.96 9.72
CA ASP A 53 -11.14 9.95 10.16
C ASP A 53 -11.48 8.73 11.03
N ASN A 54 -10.60 7.73 11.20
CA ASN A 54 -10.89 6.55 12.05
C ASN A 54 -9.68 5.94 12.79
N PRO A 55 -9.03 6.67 13.72
CA PRO A 55 -7.85 6.21 14.46
C PRO A 55 -8.05 4.92 15.28
N ARG A 56 -9.29 4.63 15.71
CA ARG A 56 -9.60 3.48 16.59
C ARG A 56 -9.46 2.12 15.90
N ILE A 57 -9.77 2.02 14.60
CA ILE A 57 -9.65 0.76 13.85
C ILE A 57 -8.17 0.40 13.64
N HIS A 58 -7.31 1.40 13.47
CA HIS A 58 -5.88 1.21 13.22
C HIS A 58 -5.14 0.65 14.43
N HIS A 59 -5.42 1.17 15.63
CA HIS A 59 -4.84 0.65 16.86
C HIS A 59 -5.14 -0.84 17.04
N LYS A 60 -6.40 -1.25 16.81
CA LYS A 60 -6.81 -2.66 16.93
C LYS A 60 -6.09 -3.57 15.93
N ASN A 61 -5.91 -3.13 14.68
CA ASN A 61 -5.19 -3.93 13.69
C ASN A 61 -3.69 -4.03 14.01
N TRP A 62 -3.12 -2.99 14.64
CA TRP A 62 -1.70 -2.98 15.02
C TRP A 62 -1.46 -3.93 16.19
N GLU A 63 -2.34 -3.90 17.19
CA GLU A 63 -2.31 -4.87 18.28
C GLU A 63 -2.47 -6.31 17.79
N LYS A 64 -3.38 -6.55 16.83
CA LYS A 64 -3.53 -7.87 16.18
C LYS A 64 -2.27 -8.28 15.45
N PHE A 65 -1.70 -7.40 14.62
CA PHE A 65 -0.45 -7.67 13.92
C PHE A 65 0.69 -8.04 14.89
N GLN A 66 0.79 -7.35 16.01
CA GLN A 66 1.82 -7.63 17.02
C GLN A 66 1.58 -8.97 17.74
N ARG A 67 0.34 -9.24 18.16
CA ARG A 67 0.04 -10.34 19.11
C ARG A 67 -0.47 -11.62 18.48
N GLU A 68 -1.14 -11.55 17.34
CA GLU A 68 -1.82 -12.70 16.75
C GLU A 68 -0.84 -13.58 15.98
N ILE A 69 -0.78 -14.86 16.34
CA ILE A 69 -0.04 -15.90 15.63
C ILE A 69 -1.06 -16.98 15.31
N ALA A 70 -1.52 -17.00 14.06
CA ALA A 70 -2.45 -18.03 13.60
C ALA A 70 -1.69 -19.34 13.29
N PRO A 71 -2.24 -20.52 13.63
CA PRO A 71 -1.64 -21.79 13.27
C PRO A 71 -1.39 -21.91 11.76
N GLY A 72 -0.20 -22.37 11.36
CA GLY A 72 0.17 -22.53 9.95
C GLY A 72 0.62 -21.25 9.23
N VAL A 73 0.46 -20.07 9.85
CA VAL A 73 0.94 -18.81 9.29
C VAL A 73 2.42 -18.64 9.62
N THR A 74 3.24 -18.59 8.58
CA THR A 74 4.69 -18.35 8.68
C THR A 74 5.07 -16.90 8.34
N HIS A 75 4.15 -16.13 7.77
CA HIS A 75 4.36 -14.74 7.38
C HIS A 75 3.18 -13.88 7.82
N ARG A 76 3.47 -12.80 8.55
CA ARG A 76 2.48 -11.79 8.93
C ARG A 76 2.84 -10.50 8.24
N GLY A 77 1.90 -9.95 7.49
CA GLY A 77 2.13 -8.69 6.82
C GLY A 77 1.16 -7.62 7.24
N THR A 78 1.51 -6.40 6.89
CA THR A 78 0.59 -5.29 6.93
C THR A 78 0.84 -4.30 5.81
N THR A 79 -0.06 -3.35 5.64
CA THR A 79 0.03 -2.28 4.66
C THR A 79 0.33 -0.97 5.36
N MET A 80 0.89 0.01 4.65
CA MET A 80 0.98 1.37 5.12
C MET A 80 0.90 2.33 3.93
N HIS A 81 0.00 3.29 4.04
CA HIS A 81 -0.31 4.29 3.03
C HIS A 81 -0.01 5.67 3.64
N ARG A 82 0.69 6.53 2.90
CA ARG A 82 0.92 7.97 3.20
C ARG A 82 1.08 8.29 4.69
N VAL A 83 2.32 8.28 5.16
CA VAL A 83 2.65 8.86 6.47
C VAL A 83 2.92 10.34 6.28
N GLY A 84 1.85 11.15 6.30
CA GLY A 84 2.02 12.60 6.42
C GLY A 84 2.49 12.96 7.82
N ASP A 85 3.34 13.99 7.96
CA ASP A 85 3.82 14.43 9.28
C ASP A 85 2.67 14.85 10.22
N GLY A 86 1.52 15.25 9.66
CA GLY A 86 0.29 15.52 10.43
C GLY A 86 -0.35 14.29 11.06
N TRP A 87 -0.21 13.10 10.46
CA TRP A 87 -0.75 11.84 11.03
C TRP A 87 0.16 11.30 12.12
N ILE A 88 1.49 11.38 11.95
CA ILE A 88 2.48 11.03 12.97
C ILE A 88 2.23 11.84 14.24
N LYS A 89 2.03 13.16 14.10
CA LYS A 89 1.70 14.06 15.21
C LYS A 89 0.39 13.71 15.94
N SER A 90 -0.53 12.99 15.28
CA SER A 90 -1.85 12.65 15.85
C SER A 90 -1.87 11.32 16.63
N LEU A 91 -0.88 10.44 16.43
CA LEU A 91 -0.87 9.11 17.06
C LEU A 91 -0.21 9.08 18.45
N SER A 92 0.65 10.04 18.79
CA SER A 92 1.32 10.18 20.10
C SER A 92 2.37 11.29 20.03
N PRO A 93 3.03 11.70 21.15
CA PRO A 93 4.16 12.63 21.12
C PRO A 93 5.44 12.07 20.43
N ILE A 94 5.32 10.97 19.69
CA ILE A 94 6.38 10.33 18.92
C ILE A 94 6.72 11.27 17.76
N SER A 95 7.98 11.72 17.68
CA SER A 95 8.42 12.57 16.58
C SER A 95 8.36 11.80 15.26
N SER A 96 8.34 12.51 14.12
CA SER A 96 8.35 11.86 12.80
C SER A 96 9.56 10.93 12.60
N LYS A 97 10.69 11.25 13.23
CA LYS A 97 11.90 10.43 13.22
C LYS A 97 11.70 9.11 13.99
N ASP A 98 11.05 9.17 15.13
CA ASP A 98 10.78 8.00 15.97
C ASP A 98 9.79 7.04 15.31
N PHE A 99 8.88 7.57 14.48
CA PHE A 99 7.92 6.75 13.75
C PHE A 99 8.59 5.84 12.70
N TRP A 100 9.46 6.38 11.84
CA TRP A 100 10.08 5.56 10.78
C TRP A 100 11.04 4.53 11.37
N ALA A 101 11.78 4.89 12.42
CA ALA A 101 12.60 3.95 13.18
C ALA A 101 11.75 2.84 13.81
N MET A 102 10.63 3.20 14.46
CA MET A 102 9.68 2.22 15.00
C MET A 102 9.16 1.27 13.90
N VAL A 103 8.76 1.80 12.74
CA VAL A 103 8.29 0.94 11.63
C VAL A 103 9.39 0.00 11.15
N ALA A 104 10.64 0.48 11.07
CA ALA A 104 11.78 -0.32 10.69
C ALA A 104 12.00 -1.48 11.68
N ASP A 105 12.01 -1.21 12.98
CA ASP A 105 12.25 -2.22 14.03
C ASP A 105 11.18 -3.32 14.12
N HIS A 106 9.97 -3.06 13.59
CA HIS A 106 8.83 -3.97 13.69
C HIS A 106 8.65 -4.93 12.50
N HIS A 107 9.45 -4.80 11.44
CA HIS A 107 9.32 -5.60 10.23
C HIS A 107 10.67 -6.11 9.75
N ASP A 108 10.67 -7.30 9.17
CA ASP A 108 11.86 -7.98 8.70
C ASP A 108 12.05 -7.78 7.17
N LYS A 109 10.97 -7.48 6.44
CA LYS A 109 10.98 -7.23 4.98
C LYS A 109 10.03 -6.09 4.58
N TYR A 110 10.36 -5.41 3.48
CA TYR A 110 9.56 -4.30 2.96
C TYR A 110 9.30 -4.46 1.46
N VAL A 111 8.04 -4.40 1.07
CA VAL A 111 7.61 -4.34 -0.33
C VAL A 111 7.06 -2.95 -0.58
N CYS A 112 7.62 -2.23 -1.54
CA CYS A 112 7.22 -0.89 -1.91
C CYS A 112 6.47 -0.89 -3.24
N LEU A 113 5.16 -0.65 -3.19
CA LEU A 113 4.31 -0.54 -4.37
C LEU A 113 4.20 0.93 -4.80
N HIS A 114 4.84 1.23 -5.92
CA HIS A 114 4.75 2.51 -6.60
C HIS A 114 3.75 2.45 -7.76
N ARG A 115 3.22 3.59 -8.17
CA ARG A 115 2.45 3.72 -9.40
C ARG A 115 2.98 4.93 -10.14
N GLU A 116 3.60 4.67 -11.28
CA GLU A 116 4.38 5.64 -12.06
C GLU A 116 3.45 6.69 -12.70
N ASN A 117 2.26 6.27 -13.14
CA ASN A 117 1.27 7.18 -13.72
C ASN A 117 0.57 8.01 -12.63
N ILE A 118 1.21 9.10 -12.21
CA ILE A 118 0.69 10.01 -11.18
C ILE A 118 -0.65 10.61 -11.61
N LEU A 119 -0.85 10.97 -12.88
CA LEU A 119 -2.11 11.59 -13.30
C LEU A 119 -3.29 10.63 -13.13
N ARG A 120 -3.13 9.35 -13.49
CA ARG A 120 -4.14 8.31 -13.21
C ARG A 120 -4.36 8.11 -11.73
N ARG A 121 -3.30 8.19 -10.93
CA ARG A 121 -3.40 8.05 -9.47
C ARG A 121 -4.17 9.21 -8.85
N PHE A 122 -3.88 10.43 -9.28
CA PHE A 122 -4.56 11.64 -8.82
C PHE A 122 -6.04 11.64 -9.23
N LEU A 123 -6.34 11.28 -10.49
CA LEU A 123 -7.70 11.07 -10.95
C LEU A 123 -8.43 10.03 -10.10
N SER A 124 -7.79 8.88 -9.81
CA SER A 124 -8.38 7.84 -8.95
C SER A 124 -8.70 8.35 -7.55
N LYS A 125 -7.84 9.20 -6.98
CA LYS A 125 -8.08 9.89 -5.69
C LYS A 125 -9.30 10.80 -5.79
N LYS A 126 -9.36 11.67 -6.80
CA LYS A 126 -10.48 12.61 -7.02
C LYS A 126 -11.82 11.89 -7.19
N VAL A 127 -11.86 10.82 -7.98
CA VAL A 127 -13.09 10.03 -8.14
C VAL A 127 -13.52 9.39 -6.82
N GLY A 128 -12.58 8.84 -6.03
CA GLY A 128 -12.91 8.24 -4.74
C GLY A 128 -13.53 9.23 -3.75
N VAL A 129 -13.06 10.49 -3.77
CA VAL A 129 -13.63 11.59 -2.98
C VAL A 129 -15.04 11.93 -3.46
N ILE A 130 -15.22 12.15 -4.78
CA ILE A 130 -16.51 12.54 -5.37
C ILE A 130 -17.60 11.49 -5.09
N LEU A 131 -17.27 10.21 -5.28
CA LEU A 131 -18.21 9.11 -5.10
C LEU A 131 -18.38 8.68 -3.63
N ARG A 132 -17.69 9.34 -2.69
CA ARG A 132 -17.68 9.00 -1.25
C ARG A 132 -17.40 7.52 -0.99
N GLY A 133 -16.53 6.92 -1.81
CA GLY A 133 -16.36 5.48 -1.84
C GLY A 133 -15.04 5.06 -2.47
N TYR A 134 -14.29 4.24 -1.73
CA TYR A 134 -13.03 3.65 -2.19
C TYR A 134 -13.13 2.13 -2.44
N GLY A 135 -14.33 1.54 -2.32
CA GLY A 135 -14.54 0.09 -2.42
C GLY A 135 -14.08 -0.52 -3.74
N VAL A 136 -13.20 -1.51 -3.67
CA VAL A 136 -12.61 -2.19 -4.84
C VAL A 136 -13.17 -3.59 -5.09
N HIS A 137 -14.07 -4.07 -4.21
CA HIS A 137 -14.63 -5.43 -4.28
C HIS A 137 -15.96 -5.52 -5.04
N SER A 138 -16.51 -4.38 -5.47
CA SER A 138 -17.68 -4.34 -6.32
C SER A 138 -17.42 -3.45 -7.54
N PRO A 139 -18.04 -3.77 -8.69
CA PRO A 139 -18.06 -2.87 -9.84
C PRO A 139 -18.62 -1.51 -9.43
N ARG A 140 -18.12 -0.43 -10.04
CA ARG A 140 -18.70 0.90 -9.83
C ARG A 140 -20.04 0.99 -10.54
N GLU A 141 -21.08 1.35 -9.81
CA GLU A 141 -22.42 1.59 -10.35
C GLU A 141 -22.61 3.02 -10.88
N LYS A 142 -21.80 3.98 -10.41
CA LYS A 142 -21.91 5.40 -10.78
C LYS A 142 -20.70 5.87 -11.56
N ASP A 143 -20.94 6.40 -12.75
CA ASP A 143 -19.96 7.15 -13.53
C ASP A 143 -19.92 8.60 -13.03
N PRO A 144 -18.77 9.10 -12.52
CA PRO A 144 -18.64 10.51 -12.12
C PRO A 144 -18.59 11.49 -13.32
N GLY A 145 -18.61 11.00 -14.56
CA GLY A 145 -18.32 11.79 -15.75
C GLY A 145 -16.83 12.21 -15.84
N PRO A 146 -16.49 13.07 -16.81
CA PRO A 146 -15.19 13.74 -16.85
C PRO A 146 -15.03 14.68 -15.65
N ILE A 147 -13.83 14.69 -15.06
CA ILE A 147 -13.52 15.53 -13.89
C ILE A 147 -12.54 16.61 -14.30
N ARG A 148 -12.82 17.86 -13.95
CA ARG A 148 -11.85 18.95 -14.05
C ARG A 148 -10.81 18.83 -12.94
N ILE A 149 -9.53 18.90 -13.30
CA ILE A 149 -8.41 18.82 -12.36
C ILE A 149 -7.73 20.20 -12.25
N SER A 150 -7.54 20.65 -11.02
CA SER A 150 -6.69 21.82 -10.73
C SER A 150 -5.22 21.47 -10.87
N ILE A 151 -4.48 22.28 -11.62
CA ILE A 151 -3.01 22.15 -11.77
C ILE A 151 -2.33 22.33 -10.41
N GLN A 152 -2.78 23.30 -9.61
CA GLN A 152 -2.24 23.57 -8.28
C GLN A 152 -2.28 22.31 -7.39
N GLU A 153 -3.46 21.68 -7.29
CA GLU A 153 -3.64 20.49 -6.46
C GLU A 153 -2.87 19.28 -7.00
N LEU A 154 -2.73 19.17 -8.33
CA LEU A 154 -1.92 18.13 -8.96
C LEU A 154 -0.44 18.29 -8.62
N MET A 155 0.07 19.52 -8.63
CA MET A 155 1.46 19.81 -8.28
C MET A 155 1.75 19.56 -6.80
N GLU A 156 0.84 19.95 -5.91
CA GLU A 156 0.92 19.60 -4.49
C GLU A 156 0.96 18.08 -4.28
N PHE A 157 0.13 17.34 -5.04
CA PHE A 157 0.15 15.88 -5.00
C PHE A 157 1.46 15.27 -5.51
N ILE A 158 2.06 15.85 -6.56
CA ILE A 158 3.38 15.43 -7.07
C ILE A 158 4.45 15.66 -6.01
N GLU A 159 4.45 16.82 -5.36
CA GLU A 159 5.45 17.16 -4.35
C GLU A 159 5.33 16.27 -3.11
N ASP A 160 4.11 16.07 -2.61
CA ASP A 160 3.81 15.12 -1.54
C ASP A 160 4.32 13.71 -1.86
N THR A 161 4.20 13.30 -3.11
CA THR A 161 4.68 12.00 -3.59
C THR A 161 6.20 11.93 -3.52
N LYS A 162 6.90 12.94 -4.03
CA LYS A 162 8.36 12.98 -4.01
C LYS A 162 8.89 12.91 -2.58
N MET A 163 8.37 13.75 -1.69
CA MET A 163 8.76 13.75 -0.28
C MET A 163 8.52 12.41 0.41
N LEU A 164 7.40 11.73 0.11
CA LEU A 164 7.15 10.39 0.64
C LEU A 164 8.18 9.38 0.14
N TRP A 165 8.51 9.40 -1.15
CA TRP A 165 9.49 8.47 -1.71
C TRP A 165 10.91 8.76 -1.24
N GLU A 166 11.29 10.02 -1.03
CA GLU A 166 12.55 10.35 -0.38
C GLU A 166 12.64 9.73 1.02
N LYS A 167 11.58 9.86 1.84
CA LYS A 167 11.50 9.22 3.16
C LYS A 167 11.58 7.70 3.07
N ILE A 168 10.84 7.07 2.15
CA ILE A 168 10.87 5.61 1.95
C ILE A 168 12.28 5.15 1.52
N ASN A 169 12.89 5.85 0.56
CA ASN A 169 14.21 5.52 0.03
C ASN A 169 15.28 5.63 1.12
N HIS A 170 15.18 6.66 1.97
CA HIS A 170 16.10 6.87 3.07
C HIS A 170 15.97 5.82 4.17
N ASN A 171 14.74 5.49 4.59
CA ASN A 171 14.52 4.61 5.75
C ASN A 171 14.51 3.11 5.39
N PHE A 172 14.29 2.74 4.12
CA PHE A 172 14.16 1.35 3.70
C PHE A 172 15.00 1.04 2.45
N PRO A 173 16.34 1.10 2.52
CA PRO A 173 17.19 0.87 1.36
C PRO A 173 17.04 -0.55 0.76
N ASP A 174 16.82 -1.58 1.59
CA ASP A 174 16.78 -3.00 1.18
C ASP A 174 15.37 -3.51 0.77
N ARG A 175 14.46 -2.59 0.47
CA ARG A 175 13.08 -2.89 0.07
C ARG A 175 13.00 -3.48 -1.34
N LEU A 176 12.01 -4.35 -1.58
CA LEU A 176 11.62 -4.73 -2.93
C LEU A 176 10.71 -3.64 -3.52
N VAL A 177 11.13 -2.98 -4.60
CA VAL A 177 10.29 -2.01 -5.32
C VAL A 177 9.51 -2.71 -6.44
N VAL A 178 8.19 -2.52 -6.45
CA VAL A 178 7.27 -3.02 -7.46
C VAL A 178 6.44 -1.85 -7.98
N THR A 179 6.28 -1.76 -9.29
CA THR A 179 5.42 -0.76 -9.93
C THR A 179 4.07 -1.39 -10.27
N TYR A 180 2.98 -0.67 -10.04
CA TYR A 180 1.63 -1.06 -10.39
C TYR A 180 1.50 -1.43 -11.87
N GLU A 181 2.17 -0.70 -12.75
CA GLU A 181 2.17 -0.90 -14.19
C GLU A 181 2.70 -2.29 -14.54
N LYS A 182 3.86 -2.68 -14.00
CA LYS A 182 4.40 -4.05 -14.17
C LYS A 182 3.55 -5.10 -13.46
N LEU A 183 3.07 -4.81 -12.24
CA LEU A 183 2.24 -5.74 -11.48
C LEU A 183 0.93 -6.06 -12.21
N SER A 184 0.31 -5.06 -12.85
CA SER A 184 -0.96 -5.23 -13.56
C SER A 184 -0.82 -5.85 -14.95
N THR A 185 0.34 -5.71 -15.59
CA THR A 185 0.60 -6.28 -16.93
C THR A 185 1.23 -7.67 -16.87
N ASP A 186 2.00 -7.96 -15.82
CA ASP A 186 2.70 -9.22 -15.63
C ASP A 186 2.54 -9.75 -14.20
N TRP A 187 1.26 -9.96 -13.84
CA TRP A 187 0.84 -10.32 -12.50
C TRP A 187 1.57 -11.54 -11.94
N ASN A 188 1.55 -12.65 -12.68
CA ASN A 188 2.10 -13.91 -12.22
C ASN A 188 3.61 -13.82 -11.96
N ASN A 189 4.39 -13.20 -12.85
CA ASN A 189 5.84 -13.07 -12.62
C ASN A 189 6.15 -12.11 -11.47
N LYS A 190 5.42 -11.00 -11.36
CA LYS A 190 5.66 -10.02 -10.28
C LYS A 190 5.28 -10.59 -8.93
N LEU A 191 4.23 -11.39 -8.86
CA LEU A 191 3.86 -12.05 -7.61
C LEU A 191 4.86 -13.13 -7.20
N ARG A 192 5.35 -13.93 -8.16
CA ARG A 192 6.45 -14.87 -7.91
C ARG A 192 7.71 -14.18 -7.36
N GLN A 193 8.06 -13.02 -7.91
CA GLN A 193 9.17 -12.20 -7.41
C GLN A 193 8.93 -11.74 -5.97
N ILE A 194 7.71 -11.30 -5.63
CA ILE A 194 7.36 -10.89 -4.27
C ILE A 194 7.40 -12.09 -3.32
N GLN A 195 6.84 -13.24 -3.70
CA GLN A 195 6.89 -14.47 -2.92
C GLN A 195 8.34 -14.89 -2.65
N ALA A 196 9.19 -14.89 -3.67
CA ALA A 196 10.60 -15.22 -3.53
C ALA A 196 11.34 -14.25 -2.59
N TYR A 197 11.08 -12.94 -2.71
CA TYR A 197 11.67 -11.93 -1.82
C TYR A 197 11.26 -12.11 -0.35
N LEU A 198 10.00 -12.50 -0.12
CA LEU A 198 9.47 -12.77 1.20
C LEU A 198 9.89 -14.15 1.75
N GLY A 199 10.41 -15.05 0.92
CA GLY A 199 10.72 -16.43 1.32
C GLY A 199 9.50 -17.35 1.34
N LEU A 200 8.43 -16.97 0.63
CA LEU A 200 7.21 -17.76 0.50
C LEU A 200 7.37 -18.88 -0.55
N PRO A 201 6.72 -20.04 -0.33
CA PRO A 201 6.50 -21.02 -1.39
C PRO A 201 5.83 -20.37 -2.61
N GLN A 202 6.17 -20.86 -3.80
CA GLN A 202 5.57 -20.34 -5.02
C GLN A 202 4.14 -20.88 -5.16
N THR A 203 3.16 -19.98 -5.11
CA THR A 203 1.73 -20.31 -5.19
C THR A 203 1.08 -19.41 -6.22
N GLU A 204 0.27 -19.98 -7.11
CA GLU A 204 -0.53 -19.17 -8.03
C GLU A 204 -1.69 -18.52 -7.27
N ILE A 205 -1.77 -17.20 -7.35
CA ILE A 205 -2.74 -16.37 -6.63
C ILE A 205 -3.23 -15.33 -7.62
N GLN A 206 -4.52 -15.03 -7.58
CA GLN A 206 -5.17 -14.07 -8.48
C GLN A 206 -5.70 -12.85 -7.70
N PRO A 207 -5.75 -11.66 -8.31
CA PRO A 207 -6.33 -10.50 -7.67
C PRO A 207 -7.85 -10.63 -7.58
N VAL A 208 -8.43 -10.32 -6.42
CA VAL A 208 -9.89 -10.38 -6.17
C VAL A 208 -10.57 -9.00 -6.35
N THR A 209 -9.80 -7.99 -6.76
CA THR A 209 -10.27 -6.59 -6.82
C THR A 209 -10.54 -6.12 -8.25
N TYR A 210 -11.50 -5.21 -8.40
CA TYR A 210 -11.82 -4.57 -9.67
C TYR A 210 -11.10 -3.23 -9.85
N ARG A 211 -10.66 -2.97 -11.08
CA ARG A 211 -10.14 -1.66 -11.47
C ARG A 211 -11.29 -0.66 -11.58
N GLN A 212 -11.15 0.43 -10.84
CA GLN A 212 -12.20 1.42 -10.64
C GLN A 212 -12.37 2.43 -11.79
N GLU A 213 -11.31 2.72 -12.54
CA GLU A 213 -11.34 3.65 -13.68
C GLU A 213 -10.54 3.03 -14.84
N ASN A 214 -11.25 2.75 -15.92
CA ASN A 214 -10.72 2.13 -17.13
C ASN A 214 -10.74 3.07 -18.33
N ARG A 215 -11.38 4.23 -18.23
CA ARG A 215 -11.43 5.19 -19.32
C ARG A 215 -10.02 5.72 -19.64
N PRO A 216 -9.75 6.03 -20.92
CA PRO A 216 -8.59 6.83 -21.31
C PRO A 216 -8.57 8.16 -20.54
N LEU A 217 -7.38 8.65 -20.16
CA LEU A 217 -7.24 9.89 -19.39
C LEU A 217 -7.90 11.09 -20.10
N VAL A 218 -7.77 11.16 -21.42
CA VAL A 218 -8.38 12.19 -22.27
C VAL A 218 -9.90 12.23 -22.18
N ASN A 219 -10.55 11.10 -21.88
CA ASN A 219 -12.00 11.02 -21.74
C ASN A 219 -12.45 11.22 -20.29
N ALA A 220 -11.59 10.95 -19.32
CA ALA A 220 -11.91 11.03 -17.89
C ALA A 220 -11.59 12.38 -17.27
N ILE A 221 -10.81 13.23 -17.96
CA ILE A 221 -10.37 14.53 -17.47
C ILE A 221 -10.87 15.62 -18.42
N GLU A 222 -11.71 16.52 -17.90
CA GLU A 222 -12.32 17.60 -18.69
C GLU A 222 -11.26 18.52 -19.33
N ASN A 223 -10.23 18.90 -18.56
CA ASN A 223 -9.16 19.78 -19.00
C ASN A 223 -7.84 19.03 -19.31
N TYR A 224 -7.94 17.84 -19.91
CA TYR A 224 -6.77 16.99 -20.17
C TYR A 224 -5.65 17.69 -20.95
N GLN A 225 -6.00 18.43 -22.02
CA GLN A 225 -5.02 19.10 -22.88
C GLN A 225 -4.23 20.20 -22.14
N GLU A 226 -4.89 20.90 -21.21
CA GLU A 226 -4.27 21.91 -20.36
C GLU A 226 -3.20 21.27 -19.46
N ILE A 227 -3.55 20.16 -18.79
CA ILE A 227 -2.65 19.41 -17.91
C ILE A 227 -1.50 18.79 -18.69
N TYR A 228 -1.81 18.18 -19.85
CA TYR A 228 -0.80 17.56 -20.70
C TYR A 228 0.26 18.58 -21.13
N SER A 229 -0.19 19.74 -21.61
CA SER A 229 0.69 20.84 -22.00
C SER A 229 1.53 21.34 -20.82
N TYR A 230 0.91 21.51 -19.65
CA TYR A 230 1.60 21.96 -18.45
C TYR A 230 2.70 21.00 -17.99
N LEU A 231 2.40 19.70 -17.94
CA LEU A 231 3.36 18.68 -17.50
C LEU A 231 4.48 18.45 -18.52
N SER A 232 4.15 18.43 -19.81
CA SER A 232 5.14 18.23 -20.88
C SER A 232 6.16 19.37 -20.92
N ASN A 233 5.72 20.62 -20.70
CA ASN A 233 6.61 21.78 -20.69
C ASN A 233 7.58 21.84 -19.50
N ARG A 234 7.39 20.99 -18.47
CA ARG A 234 8.22 20.97 -17.25
C ARG A 234 9.08 19.71 -17.12
N ASP A 235 9.22 18.93 -18.20
CA ASP A 235 9.88 17.62 -18.20
C ASP A 235 9.27 16.65 -17.16
N LEU A 236 7.97 16.81 -16.92
CA LEU A 236 7.17 15.95 -16.05
C LEU A 236 6.37 14.95 -16.91
N GLY A 237 6.82 14.68 -18.14
CA GLY A 237 6.14 13.80 -19.09
C GLY A 237 6.08 12.33 -18.63
N SER A 238 7.05 11.89 -17.82
CA SER A 238 7.05 10.55 -17.22
C SER A 238 5.83 10.28 -16.33
N TRP A 239 5.20 11.33 -15.79
CA TRP A 239 4.05 11.24 -14.90
C TRP A 239 2.71 11.03 -15.62
N LEU A 240 2.73 11.02 -16.97
CA LEU A 240 1.57 10.81 -17.84
C LEU A 240 1.38 9.34 -18.26
N ASN A 241 2.44 8.53 -18.24
CA ASN A 241 2.46 7.15 -18.75
C ASN A 241 2.40 6.12 -17.63
#